data_AF-A0A932WVI9-F1
#
_entry.id   AF-A0A932WVI9-F1
#
_cell.length_a   1.000
_cell.length_b   1.000
_cell.length_c   1.000
_cell.angle_alpha   90.00
_cell.angle_beta   90.00
_cell.angle_gamma   90.00
#
_symmetry.space_group_name_H-M   'P 1'
#
loop_
_entity.id
_entity.type
_entity.pdbx_description
1 polymer ?
#
loop_
_entity_poly.entity_id
_entity_poly.type
_entity_poly.pdbx_seq_one_letter_code
_entity_poly.pdbx_strand_id
1 'polypeptide(L)' 'MKTHNASIYHCVTCGRVVHTELGTEPPQCCGHAMAKAFTETVPDSNVAGDQAGDSSQTTPPVIKGPQKPR' A
#
# COMPACT_ATOMS: atom_id res chain seq x y z
N MET A 1 -23.26 10.24 8.98
CA MET A 1 -21.95 9.68 8.62
C MET A 1 -21.05 10.87 8.31
N LYS A 2 -19.90 10.99 8.97
CA LYS A 2 -18.93 12.06 8.66
C LYS A 2 -17.93 11.51 7.64
N THR A 3 -17.50 12.35 6.72
CA THR A 3 -16.51 12.02 5.68
C THR A 3 -15.48 13.13 5.68
N HIS A 4 -14.21 12.80 5.62
CA HIS A 4 -13.12 13.76 5.45
C HIS A 4 -12.43 13.52 4.12
N ASN A 5 -11.89 14.58 3.53
CA ASN A 5 -11.12 14.45 2.30
C ASN A 5 -9.65 14.20 2.66
N ALA A 6 -9.02 13.25 1.99
CA ALA A 6 -7.62 12.92 2.11
C ALA A 6 -6.91 13.07 0.75
N SER A 7 -5.67 13.55 0.77
CA SER A 7 -4.77 13.49 -0.38
C SER A 7 -3.90 12.24 -0.28
N ILE A 8 -3.76 11.54 -1.41
CA ILE A 8 -2.90 10.37 -1.53
C ILE A 8 -1.60 10.81 -2.18
N TYR A 9 -0.46 10.53 -1.54
CA TYR A 9 0.87 10.81 -2.05
C TYR A 9 1.64 9.52 -2.29
N HIS A 10 2.46 9.49 -3.34
CA HIS A 10 3.37 8.37 -3.62
C HIS A 10 4.80 8.85 -3.85
N CYS A 11 5.77 8.05 -3.41
CA CYS A 11 7.18 8.29 -3.71
C CYS A 11 7.50 7.71 -5.07
N VAL A 12 7.93 8.55 -6.02
CA VAL A 12 8.32 8.11 -7.36
C VAL A 12 9.58 7.24 -7.36
N THR A 13 10.38 7.28 -6.29
CA THR A 13 11.63 6.52 -6.17
C THR A 13 11.41 5.12 -5.60
N CYS A 14 10.70 5.00 -4.47
CA CYS A 14 10.53 3.71 -3.79
C CYS A 14 9.11 3.14 -3.86
N GLY A 15 8.14 3.86 -4.43
CA GLY A 15 6.76 3.41 -4.58
C GLY A 15 5.91 3.46 -3.30
N ARG A 16 6.44 3.95 -2.17
CA ARG A 16 5.67 4.10 -0.92
C ARG A 16 4.48 5.03 -1.13
N VAL A 17 3.30 4.63 -0.63
CA VAL A 17 2.06 5.41 -0.67
C VAL A 17 1.65 5.82 0.74
N VAL A 18 1.18 7.06 0.91
CA VAL A 18 0.68 7.59 2.18
C VAL A 18 -0.59 8.42 1.97
N HIS A 19 -1.45 8.45 2.98
CA HIS A 19 -2.64 9.30 3.03
C HIS A 19 -2.40 10.45 3.99
N THR A 20 -2.74 11.66 3.57
CA THR A 20 -2.67 12.86 4.41
C THR A 20 -3.96 13.65 4.32
N GLU A 21 -4.23 14.48 5.32
CA GLU A 21 -5.38 15.39 5.27
C GLU A 21 -5.22 16.41 4.13
N LEU A 22 -6.34 17.01 3.70
CA LEU A 22 -6.29 18.11 2.73
C LEU A 22 -5.58 19.33 3.31
N GLY A 23 -4.73 19.97 2.50
CA GLY A 23 -4.08 21.24 2.85
C GLY A 23 -2.82 21.08 3.69
N THR A 24 -2.37 19.85 3.99
CA THR A 24 -1.06 19.61 4.58
C THR A 24 0.05 19.67 3.52
N GLU A 25 1.26 20.04 3.92
CA GLU A 25 2.41 20.00 3.02
C GLU A 25 2.71 18.57 2.53
N PRO A 26 3.26 18.41 1.31
CA PRO A 26 3.64 17.10 0.80
C PRO A 26 4.67 16.41 1.72
N PRO A 27 4.43 15.15 2.11
CA PRO A 27 5.38 14.40 2.91
C PRO A 27 6.68 14.14 2.15
N GLN A 28 7.77 13.93 2.89
CA GLN A 28 9.08 13.62 2.31
C GLN A 28 9.38 12.12 2.34
N CYS A 29 9.93 11.60 1.24
CA CYS A 29 10.39 10.22 1.12
C CYS A 29 11.58 10.14 0.18
N CYS A 30 12.58 9.30 0.49
CA CYS A 30 13.81 9.15 -0.29
C CYS A 30 14.55 10.48 -0.55
N GLY A 31 14.50 11.42 0.40
CA GLY A 31 15.15 12.73 0.30
C GLY A 31 14.42 13.76 -0.58
N HIS A 32 13.21 13.46 -1.07
CA HIS A 32 12.44 14.35 -1.95
C HIS A 32 10.99 14.44 -1.46
N ALA A 33 10.29 15.52 -1.85
CA ALA A 33 8.85 15.63 -1.64
C ALA A 33 8.12 14.55 -2.48
N MET A 34 7.16 13.88 -1.86
CA MET A 34 6.32 12.88 -2.53
C MET A 34 5.36 13.54 -3.53
N ALA A 35 5.02 12.82 -4.61
CA ALA A 35 4.12 13.29 -5.64
C ALA A 35 2.65 13.04 -5.26
N LYS A 36 1.79 14.04 -5.43
CA LYS A 36 0.35 13.89 -5.22
C LYS A 36 -0.25 13.01 -6.32
N ALA A 37 -0.87 11.90 -5.93
CA ALA A 37 -1.51 10.96 -6.84
C ALA A 37 -2.99 11.32 -7.08
N PHE A 38 -3.77 11.43 -6.00
CA PHE A 38 -5.21 11.60 -6.06
C PHE A 38 -5.76 12.27 -4.80
N THR A 39 -7.02 12.69 -4.83
CA THR A 39 -7.75 13.19 -3.65
C THR A 39 -9.02 12.37 -3.51
N GLU A 40 -9.21 11.72 -2.37
CA GLU A 40 -10.36 10.85 -2.09
C GLU A 40 -11.17 11.37 -0.90
N THR A 41 -12.48 11.13 -0.93
CA THR A 41 -13.37 11.39 0.20
C THR A 41 -13.50 10.10 1.02
N VAL A 42 -12.83 10.06 2.17
CA VAL A 42 -12.79 8.90 3.06
C VAL A 42 -13.90 9.03 4.11
N PRO A 43 -14.73 8.00 4.34
CA PRO A 43 -15.65 8.00 5.47
C PRO A 43 -14.85 7.96 6.79
N ASP A 44 -15.24 8.79 7.77
CA ASP A 44 -14.75 8.74 9.15
C ASP A 44 -15.14 7.40 9.77
N SER A 45 -14.35 6.38 9.46
CA SER A 45 -14.48 5.06 10.02
C SER A 45 -13.75 5.11 11.34
N ASN A 46 -14.50 5.36 12.41
CA ASN A 46 -13.99 5.33 13.77
C ASN A 46 -13.50 3.89 14.05
N VAL A 47 -12.21 3.64 13.79
CA VAL A 47 -11.41 2.47 14.15
C VAL A 47 -12.08 1.10 13.89
N ALA A 48 -11.73 0.46 12.78
CA ALA A 48 -11.56 -0.99 12.74
C ALA A 48 -10.28 -1.25 11.94
N GLY A 49 -9.25 -1.74 12.61
CA GLY A 49 -7.94 -1.94 12.03
C GLY A 49 -7.95 -3.01 10.92
N ASP A 50 -7.25 -2.70 9.84
CA ASP A 50 -6.66 -3.72 8.97
C ASP A 50 -5.22 -3.29 8.64
N GLN A 51 -4.42 -3.21 9.70
CA GLN A 51 -3.05 -3.70 9.60
C GLN A 51 -3.13 -5.22 9.79
N ALA A 52 -3.31 -5.94 8.69
CA ALA A 52 -2.91 -7.34 8.60
C ALA A 52 -1.82 -7.42 7.53
N GLY A 53 -0.62 -7.05 7.95
CA GLY A 53 0.55 -7.65 7.35
C GLY A 53 0.58 -9.13 7.70
N ASP A 54 1.16 -9.91 6.79
CA ASP A 54 1.86 -11.16 7.05
C ASP A 54 1.02 -12.40 7.40
N SER A 55 0.94 -13.35 6.46
CA SER A 55 1.67 -14.62 6.60
C SER A 55 1.32 -15.60 5.46
N SER A 56 2.35 -15.95 4.67
CA SER A 56 2.68 -17.28 4.18
C SER A 56 1.54 -18.29 3.94
N GLN A 57 1.25 -18.59 2.67
CA GLN A 57 1.35 -19.94 2.10
C GLN A 57 0.87 -19.94 0.64
N THR A 58 1.81 -19.87 -0.30
CA THR A 58 1.59 -20.50 -1.60
C THR A 58 2.75 -21.45 -1.81
N THR A 59 2.52 -22.70 -1.43
CA THR A 59 3.41 -23.83 -1.71
C THR A 59 3.81 -23.83 -3.19
N PRO A 60 5.09 -24.06 -3.54
CA PRO A 60 5.47 -24.25 -4.93
C PRO A 60 4.78 -25.50 -5.51
N PRO A 61 4.36 -25.48 -6.79
CA PRO A 61 3.81 -26.67 -7.42
C PRO A 61 4.89 -27.74 -7.49
N VAL A 62 4.60 -28.94 -6.99
CA VAL A 62 5.44 -30.13 -7.20
C VAL A 62 5.45 -30.44 -8.69
N ILE A 63 6.47 -29.95 -9.39
CA ILE A 63 6.78 -30.39 -10.75
C ILE A 63 7.38 -31.79 -10.61
N LYS A 64 6.56 -32.82 -10.82
CA LYS A 64 7.05 -34.18 -11.07
C LYS A 64 7.81 -34.17 -12.40
N GLY A 65 9.12 -33.95 -12.33
CA GLY A 65 10.02 -34.26 -13.43
C GLY A 65 10.03 -35.76 -13.73
N PRO A 66 10.36 -36.17 -14.97
CA PRO A 66 10.37 -37.58 -15.36
C PRO A 66 11.51 -38.32 -14.66
N GLN A 67 11.19 -39.36 -13.89
CA GLN A 67 12.18 -40.29 -13.37
C GLN A 67 12.66 -41.22 -14.49
N LYS A 68 13.90 -41.06 -14.92
CA LYS A 68 14.75 -42.14 -15.45
C LYS A 68 15.61 -42.60 -14.26
N PRO A 69 15.71 -43.90 -13.92
CA PRO A 69 16.76 -44.70 -14.58
C PRO A 69 16.54 -46.24 -14.55
N ARG A 70 16.74 -46.91 -15.69
CA ARG A 70 17.66 -48.06 -15.83
C ARG A 70 17.84 -48.42 -17.29
#